data_AF-A0A066VQI3-F1
#
_entry.id   AF-A0A066VQI3-F1
#
_cell.length_a   1.000
_cell.length_b   1.000
_cell.length_c   1.000
_cell.angle_alpha   90.00
_cell.angle_beta   90.00
_cell.angle_gamma   90.00
#
_symmetry.space_group_name_H-M   'P 1'
#
loop_
_entity.id
_entity.type
_entity.pdbx_description
1 polymer ?
#
loop_
_entity_poly.entity_id
_entity_poly.type
_entity_poly.pdbx_seq_one_letter_code
_entity_poly.pdbx_strand_id
1 'polypeptide(L)'
;MASLARVARTVASTSPSRLTALNTARAFSTSPTVQEDVENVTVFGAGLMGAGIAQVLAHKGGYNVTLSDVTDKALANGQNIISKSLTRIAKKSMADASADEQSKFVKGVVDSIKYSTDAKGSVKDTDLVIEAIVENIDIKRQLFELLDKEAPQEALFASNTSSLAIKDIAAATKRLDRFGGFHAFNPVPQMKLVEIIRTNETSQDTFDSLMSVAKKMGKVPVACVD
;
A
#
# COMPACT_ATOMS: atom_id res chain seq x y z
N MET A 1 45.80 83.98 18.78
CA MET A 1 44.87 85.11 18.96
C MET A 1 43.53 84.56 19.42
N ALA A 2 43.00 85.08 20.54
CA ALA A 2 41.59 85.26 20.94
C ALA A 2 40.53 84.23 20.46
N SER A 3 39.51 83.81 21.20
CA SER A 3 39.01 84.09 22.55
C SER A 3 37.64 83.36 22.66
N LEU A 4 37.16 83.20 23.90
CA LEU A 4 35.75 83.17 24.32
C LEU A 4 34.92 81.86 24.21
N ALA A 5 34.61 81.38 25.41
CA ALA A 5 33.50 80.52 25.78
C ALA A 5 32.13 81.23 25.67
N ARG A 6 31.05 80.45 25.50
CA ARG A 6 29.80 80.63 26.28
C ARG A 6 28.86 79.41 26.28
N VAL A 7 28.67 78.93 27.50
CA VAL A 7 27.59 78.17 28.15
C VAL A 7 26.17 78.32 27.56
N ALA A 8 25.38 77.23 27.50
CA ALA A 8 24.04 77.13 28.15
C ALA A 8 23.30 75.77 27.99
N ARG A 9 23.12 75.09 29.13
CA ARG A 9 21.93 74.40 29.69
C ARG A 9 20.99 73.52 28.82
N THR A 10 21.03 72.23 29.15
CA THR A 10 19.96 71.30 29.59
C THR A 10 18.50 71.55 29.18
N VAL A 11 17.90 70.57 28.48
CA VAL A 11 16.49 70.13 28.68
C VAL A 11 16.42 68.61 28.45
N ALA A 12 15.82 67.89 29.38
CA ALA A 12 15.55 66.45 29.32
C ALA A 12 14.29 66.16 28.49
N SER A 13 14.26 65.07 27.71
CA SER A 13 13.01 64.46 27.24
C SER A 13 13.20 63.02 26.73
N THR A 14 12.59 62.12 27.49
CA THR A 14 12.14 60.72 27.34
C THR A 14 12.08 59.99 25.98
N SER A 15 12.34 58.66 26.07
CA SER A 15 11.70 57.52 25.35
C SER A 15 12.53 56.83 24.23
N PRO A 16 12.33 55.52 23.93
CA PRO A 16 12.16 54.37 24.83
C PRO A 16 13.19 53.25 24.55
N SER A 17 13.39 52.42 25.58
CA SER A 17 14.07 51.12 25.49
C SER A 17 13.35 50.18 24.51
N ARG A 18 14.05 49.71 23.47
CA ARG A 18 13.59 48.60 22.64
C ARG A 18 13.56 47.31 23.47
N LEU A 19 12.36 46.87 23.81
CA LEU A 19 12.06 45.49 24.21
C LEU A 19 12.35 44.58 23.01
N THR A 20 13.35 43.73 23.14
CA THR A 20 13.59 42.61 22.24
C THR A 20 12.51 41.56 22.52
N ALA A 21 11.51 41.48 21.64
CA ALA A 21 10.52 40.41 21.69
C ALA A 21 11.21 39.07 21.39
N LEU A 22 11.32 38.21 22.41
CA LEU A 22 11.65 36.80 22.25
C LEU A 22 10.51 36.13 21.48
N ASN A 23 10.72 35.95 20.18
CA ASN A 23 9.80 35.22 19.33
C ASN A 23 10.06 33.72 19.54
N THR A 24 9.43 33.12 20.54
CA THR A 24 9.39 31.65 20.69
C THR A 24 8.49 31.08 19.61
N ALA A 25 9.04 30.89 18.41
CA ALA A 25 8.41 30.08 17.39
C ALA A 25 8.41 28.63 17.89
N ARG A 26 7.23 28.12 18.25
CA ARG A 26 7.01 26.67 18.37
C ARG A 26 7.17 26.09 16.97
N ALA A 27 8.32 25.50 16.70
CA ALA A 27 8.50 24.67 15.52
C ALA A 27 7.58 23.46 15.66
N PHE A 28 6.57 23.36 14.81
CA PHE A 28 5.87 22.10 14.60
C PHE A 28 6.89 21.13 14.00
N SER A 29 7.27 20.12 14.79
CA SER A 29 8.05 18.99 14.33
C SER A 29 7.21 18.24 13.30
N THR A 30 7.40 18.51 12.01
CA THR A 30 6.95 17.62 10.96
C THR A 30 7.93 16.47 10.93
N SER A 31 7.73 15.48 11.81
CA SER A 31 8.33 14.18 11.56
C SER A 31 7.87 13.75 10.16
N PRO A 32 8.76 13.38 9.24
CA PRO A 32 8.33 12.71 8.04
C PRO A 32 7.60 11.46 8.53
N THR A 33 6.29 11.37 8.28
CA THR A 33 5.61 10.08 8.27
C THR A 33 6.36 9.27 7.23
N VAL A 34 7.14 8.29 7.67
CA VAL A 34 7.79 7.34 6.77
C VAL A 34 6.63 6.58 6.15
N GLN A 35 6.20 7.04 4.98
CA GLN A 35 5.27 6.29 4.17
C GLN A 35 6.05 5.04 3.76
N GLU A 36 5.70 3.89 4.32
CA GLU A 36 6.35 2.61 3.99
C GLU A 36 6.18 2.40 2.48
N ASP A 37 7.25 2.61 1.71
CA ASP A 37 7.23 2.55 0.26
C ASP A 37 7.08 1.08 -0.16
N VAL A 38 5.84 0.66 -0.39
CA VAL A 38 5.53 -0.69 -0.89
C VAL A 38 6.04 -0.80 -2.33
N GLU A 39 6.94 -1.74 -2.58
CA GLU A 39 7.44 -2.08 -3.93
C GLU A 39 7.14 -3.54 -4.27
N ASN A 40 7.36 -4.46 -3.32
CA ASN A 40 7.20 -5.90 -3.45
C ASN A 40 5.90 -6.35 -2.79
N VAL A 41 5.02 -6.97 -3.59
CA VAL A 41 3.70 -7.42 -3.12
C VAL A 41 3.53 -8.91 -3.37
N THR A 42 3.20 -9.65 -2.32
CA THR A 42 2.90 -11.08 -2.42
C THR A 42 1.40 -11.32 -2.26
N VAL A 43 0.77 -11.91 -3.28
CA VAL A 43 -0.65 -12.27 -3.28
C VAL A 43 -0.78 -13.77 -3.04
N PHE A 44 -1.52 -14.15 -1.99
CA PHE A 44 -1.82 -15.56 -1.70
C PHE A 44 -3.18 -15.96 -2.24
N GLY A 45 -3.22 -17.00 -3.07
CA GLY A 45 -4.41 -17.51 -3.75
C GLY A 45 -4.42 -17.14 -5.24
N ALA A 46 -4.18 -18.11 -6.11
CA ALA A 46 -4.23 -17.98 -7.57
C ALA A 46 -5.63 -18.23 -8.17
N GLY A 47 -6.66 -18.17 -7.32
CA GLY A 47 -8.07 -18.17 -7.73
C GLY A 47 -8.48 -16.87 -8.43
N LEU A 48 -9.78 -16.72 -8.67
CA LEU A 48 -10.32 -15.57 -9.41
C LEU A 48 -9.90 -14.21 -8.83
N MET A 49 -10.01 -14.06 -7.51
CA MET A 49 -9.73 -12.79 -6.83
C MET A 49 -8.23 -12.49 -6.82
N GLY A 50 -7.40 -13.39 -6.30
CA GLY A 50 -5.97 -13.13 -6.19
C GLY A 50 -5.27 -13.02 -7.55
N ALA A 51 -5.67 -13.79 -8.57
CA ALA A 51 -5.19 -13.59 -9.95
C ALA A 51 -5.57 -12.20 -10.49
N GLY A 52 -6.80 -11.74 -10.23
CA GLY A 52 -7.26 -10.40 -10.61
C GLY A 52 -6.51 -9.28 -9.88
N ILE A 53 -6.25 -9.44 -8.59
CA ILE A 53 -5.47 -8.49 -7.77
C ILE A 53 -4.03 -8.43 -8.28
N ALA A 54 -3.36 -9.58 -8.43
CA ALA A 54 -2.00 -9.69 -8.94
C ALA A 54 -1.85 -9.06 -10.32
N GLN A 55 -2.80 -9.30 -11.23
CA GLN A 55 -2.82 -8.66 -12.55
C GLN A 55 -2.85 -7.14 -12.44
N VAL A 56 -3.72 -6.56 -11.60
CA VAL A 56 -3.86 -5.11 -11.51
C VAL A 56 -2.66 -4.47 -10.84
N LEU A 57 -2.11 -5.11 -9.80
CA LEU A 57 -0.86 -4.68 -9.16
C LEU A 57 0.29 -4.61 -10.16
N ALA A 58 0.49 -5.66 -10.96
CA ALA A 58 1.55 -5.69 -11.97
C ALA A 58 1.27 -4.70 -13.13
N HIS A 59 0.05 -4.73 -13.69
CA HIS A 59 -0.27 -3.97 -14.89
C HIS A 59 -0.45 -2.47 -14.66
N LYS A 60 -1.17 -2.07 -13.60
CA LYS A 60 -1.51 -0.66 -13.32
C LYS A 60 -0.66 -0.07 -12.21
N GLY A 61 -0.37 -0.87 -11.18
CA GLY A 61 0.41 -0.43 -10.02
C GLY A 61 1.91 -0.40 -10.24
N GLY A 62 2.42 -1.19 -11.21
CA GLY A 62 3.86 -1.31 -11.46
C GLY A 62 4.64 -1.90 -10.29
N TYR A 63 4.00 -2.80 -9.52
CA TYR A 63 4.62 -3.48 -8.38
C TYR A 63 5.38 -4.73 -8.82
N ASN A 64 6.37 -5.13 -8.01
CA ASN A 64 6.99 -6.45 -8.11
C ASN A 64 6.07 -7.48 -7.47
N VAL A 65 5.30 -8.20 -8.28
CA VAL A 65 4.26 -9.10 -7.77
C VAL A 65 4.74 -10.55 -7.73
N THR A 66 4.53 -11.20 -6.59
CA THR A 66 4.60 -12.66 -6.47
C THR A 66 3.20 -13.22 -6.22
N LEU A 67 2.73 -14.10 -7.09
CA LEU A 67 1.50 -14.87 -6.90
C LEU A 67 1.85 -16.25 -6.32
N SER A 68 1.35 -16.53 -5.11
CA SER A 68 1.60 -17.79 -4.41
C SER A 68 0.33 -18.60 -4.21
N ASP A 69 0.44 -19.91 -4.41
CA ASP A 69 -0.63 -20.88 -4.17
C ASP A 69 -0.02 -22.25 -3.82
N VAL A 70 -0.82 -23.20 -3.35
CA VAL A 70 -0.35 -24.50 -2.86
C VAL A 70 0.08 -25.47 -3.95
N THR A 71 -0.37 -25.27 -5.20
CA THR A 71 -0.07 -26.20 -6.31
C THR A 71 0.24 -25.48 -7.61
N ASP A 72 1.13 -26.08 -8.42
CA ASP A 72 1.42 -25.59 -9.78
C ASP A 72 0.18 -25.52 -10.67
N LYS A 73 -0.78 -26.43 -10.45
CA LYS A 73 -2.06 -26.44 -11.15
C LYS A 73 -2.88 -25.17 -10.85
N ALA A 74 -2.91 -24.73 -9.60
CA ALA A 74 -3.60 -23.50 -9.20
C ALA A 74 -2.89 -22.28 -9.80
N LEU A 75 -1.55 -22.24 -9.77
CA LEU A 75 -0.76 -21.17 -10.39
C LEU A 75 -0.98 -21.09 -11.90
N ALA A 76 -0.97 -22.23 -12.61
CA ALA A 76 -1.27 -22.30 -14.04
C ALA A 76 -2.70 -21.81 -14.34
N ASN A 77 -3.66 -22.12 -13.48
CA ASN A 77 -5.01 -21.57 -13.59
C ASN A 77 -5.03 -20.04 -13.40
N GLY A 78 -4.33 -19.52 -12.39
CA GLY A 78 -4.16 -18.09 -12.18
C GLY A 78 -3.56 -17.38 -13.39
N GLN A 79 -2.45 -17.91 -13.94
CA GLN A 79 -1.83 -17.41 -15.18
C GLN A 79 -2.83 -17.37 -16.35
N ASN A 80 -3.65 -18.40 -16.49
CA ASN A 80 -4.68 -18.45 -17.53
C ASN A 80 -5.77 -17.39 -17.33
N ILE A 81 -6.20 -17.16 -16.08
CA ILE A 81 -7.17 -16.10 -15.73
C ILE A 81 -6.60 -14.73 -16.12
N ILE A 82 -5.36 -14.44 -15.72
CA ILE A 82 -4.65 -13.20 -16.00
C ILE A 82 -4.51 -13.00 -17.52
N SER A 83 -4.04 -14.01 -18.23
CA SER A 83 -3.82 -13.95 -19.68
C SER A 83 -5.12 -13.69 -20.45
N LYS A 84 -6.20 -14.38 -20.10
CA LYS A 84 -7.53 -14.18 -20.73
C LYS A 84 -8.09 -12.78 -20.44
N SER A 85 -7.94 -12.31 -19.20
CA SER A 85 -8.37 -10.99 -18.77
C SER A 85 -7.61 -9.89 -19.53
N LEU A 86 -6.28 -9.96 -19.55
CA LEU A 86 -5.43 -9.02 -20.28
C LEU A 86 -5.69 -9.04 -21.79
N THR A 87 -5.91 -10.21 -22.39
CA THR A 87 -6.27 -10.31 -23.81
C THR A 87 -7.56 -9.55 -24.12
N ARG A 88 -8.57 -9.64 -23.24
CA ARG A 88 -9.83 -8.88 -23.37
C ARG A 88 -9.59 -7.37 -23.22
N ILE A 89 -8.73 -6.98 -22.30
CA ILE A 89 -8.35 -5.58 -22.09
C ILE A 89 -7.58 -5.03 -23.29
N ALA A 90 -6.60 -5.78 -23.82
CA ALA A 90 -5.81 -5.39 -24.99
C ALA A 90 -6.70 -5.17 -26.21
N LYS A 91 -7.61 -6.10 -26.51
CA LYS A 91 -8.57 -5.96 -27.62
C LYS A 91 -9.44 -4.70 -27.52
N LYS A 92 -9.77 -4.25 -26.30
CA LYS A 92 -10.61 -3.07 -26.08
C LYS A 92 -9.81 -1.76 -26.01
N SER A 93 -8.64 -1.78 -25.38
CA SER A 93 -7.84 -0.57 -25.08
C SER A 93 -6.74 -0.30 -26.10
N MET A 94 -6.38 -1.29 -26.92
CA MET A 94 -5.36 -1.23 -27.97
C MET A 94 -5.97 -1.67 -29.31
N ALA A 95 -7.17 -1.18 -29.63
CA ALA A 95 -7.92 -1.62 -30.81
C ALA A 95 -7.19 -1.34 -32.14
N ASP A 96 -6.37 -0.29 -32.17
CA ASP A 96 -5.56 0.09 -33.34
C ASP A 96 -4.22 -0.66 -33.43
N ALA A 97 -3.84 -1.37 -32.37
CA ALA A 97 -2.59 -2.13 -32.34
C ALA A 97 -2.76 -3.48 -33.04
N SER A 98 -1.69 -3.97 -33.67
CA SER A 98 -1.63 -5.29 -34.27
C SER A 98 -1.82 -6.41 -33.25
N ALA A 99 -2.23 -7.59 -33.72
CA ALA A 99 -2.35 -8.77 -32.86
C ALA A 99 -1.04 -9.12 -32.14
N ASP A 100 0.10 -8.89 -32.78
CA ASP A 100 1.42 -9.13 -32.21
C ASP A 100 1.75 -8.16 -31.08
N GLU A 101 1.40 -6.88 -31.22
CA GLU A 101 1.57 -5.88 -30.16
C GLU A 101 0.68 -6.18 -28.95
N GLN A 102 -0.58 -6.58 -29.18
CA GLN A 102 -1.48 -7.00 -28.11
C GLN A 102 -0.93 -8.23 -27.38
N SER A 103 -0.41 -9.22 -28.11
CA SER A 103 0.19 -10.42 -27.54
C SER A 103 1.45 -10.11 -26.71
N LYS A 104 2.33 -9.24 -27.23
CA LYS A 104 3.52 -8.76 -26.51
C LYS A 104 3.15 -8.06 -25.21
N PHE A 105 2.11 -7.22 -25.22
CA PHE A 105 1.60 -6.56 -24.01
C PHE A 105 1.13 -7.59 -22.96
N VAL A 106 0.31 -8.56 -23.36
CA VAL A 106 -0.19 -9.62 -22.46
C VAL A 106 0.98 -10.40 -21.87
N LYS A 107 1.90 -10.86 -22.71
CA LYS A 107 3.08 -11.63 -22.29
C LYS A 107 3.96 -10.83 -21.34
N GLY A 108 4.20 -9.54 -21.63
CA GLY A 108 5.02 -8.68 -20.79
C GLY A 108 4.50 -8.57 -19.34
N VAL A 109 3.19 -8.43 -19.17
CA VAL A 109 2.59 -8.39 -17.82
C VAL A 109 2.64 -9.78 -17.16
N VAL A 110 2.28 -10.84 -17.86
CA VAL A 110 2.26 -12.21 -17.30
C VAL A 110 3.65 -12.64 -16.84
N ASP A 111 4.69 -12.33 -17.62
CA ASP A 111 6.09 -12.65 -17.33
C ASP A 111 6.68 -11.78 -16.20
N SER A 112 6.12 -10.59 -15.96
CA SER A 112 6.56 -9.72 -14.85
C SER A 112 6.14 -10.24 -13.48
N ILE A 113 5.13 -11.13 -13.42
CA ILE A 113 4.64 -11.73 -12.19
C ILE A 113 5.46 -12.99 -11.88
N LYS A 114 5.99 -13.07 -10.65
CA LYS A 114 6.63 -14.29 -10.15
C LYS A 114 5.54 -15.25 -9.66
N TYR A 115 5.74 -16.55 -9.86
CA TYR A 115 4.82 -17.59 -9.39
C TYR A 115 5.58 -18.56 -8.49
N SER A 116 5.02 -18.91 -7.34
CA SER A 116 5.71 -19.74 -6.35
C SER A 116 4.75 -20.61 -5.56
N THR A 117 5.12 -21.88 -5.36
CA THR A 117 4.46 -22.79 -4.42
C THR A 117 5.08 -22.78 -3.03
N ASP A 118 6.21 -22.10 -2.85
CA ASP A 118 6.86 -21.93 -1.55
C ASP A 118 6.35 -20.67 -0.85
N ALA A 119 5.39 -20.85 0.05
CA ALA A 119 4.82 -19.75 0.83
C ALA A 119 5.88 -18.99 1.65
N LYS A 120 6.86 -19.70 2.23
CA LYS A 120 7.88 -19.10 3.10
C LYS A 120 8.86 -18.25 2.29
N GLY A 121 9.38 -18.82 1.20
CA GLY A 121 10.28 -18.10 0.30
C GLY A 121 9.62 -16.87 -0.34
N SER A 122 8.31 -16.92 -0.59
CA SER A 122 7.58 -15.84 -1.26
C SER A 122 7.38 -14.57 -0.43
N VAL A 123 7.66 -14.61 0.88
CA VAL A 123 7.45 -13.44 1.76
C VAL A 123 8.74 -12.85 2.32
N LYS A 124 9.92 -13.41 2.03
CA LYS A 124 11.18 -12.95 2.63
C LYS A 124 11.55 -11.51 2.30
N ASP A 125 11.18 -11.05 1.12
CA ASP A 125 11.46 -9.69 0.61
C ASP A 125 10.15 -8.94 0.28
N THR A 126 9.05 -9.29 0.96
CA THR A 126 7.73 -8.68 0.68
C THR A 126 7.47 -7.48 1.59
N ASP A 127 6.96 -6.40 1.03
CA ASP A 127 6.55 -5.21 1.79
C ASP A 127 5.06 -5.29 2.14
N LEU A 128 4.26 -5.95 1.28
CA LEU A 128 2.83 -6.13 1.46
C LEU A 128 2.38 -7.54 1.06
N VAL A 129 1.69 -8.21 1.98
CA VAL A 129 0.93 -9.43 1.72
C VAL A 129 -0.54 -9.10 1.49
N ILE A 130 -1.13 -9.62 0.41
CA ILE A 130 -2.59 -9.62 0.19
C ILE A 130 -3.09 -11.06 0.12
N GLU A 131 -3.91 -11.46 1.08
CA GLU A 131 -4.52 -12.79 1.16
C GLU A 131 -5.86 -12.82 0.43
N ALA A 132 -6.01 -13.76 -0.52
CA ALA A 132 -7.23 -14.01 -1.30
C ALA A 132 -7.46 -15.53 -1.49
N ILE A 133 -7.25 -16.30 -0.43
CA ILE A 133 -7.51 -17.74 -0.34
C ILE A 133 -8.98 -18.02 0.05
N VAL A 134 -9.29 -19.31 0.27
CA VAL A 134 -10.64 -19.76 0.64
C VAL A 134 -11.18 -19.05 1.88
N GLU A 135 -12.49 -18.78 1.88
CA GLU A 135 -13.17 -18.04 2.93
C GLU A 135 -13.43 -18.92 4.17
N ASN A 136 -12.35 -19.28 4.86
CA ASN A 136 -12.36 -20.08 6.08
C ASN A 136 -11.40 -19.47 7.11
N ILE A 137 -11.90 -19.19 8.31
CA ILE A 137 -11.16 -18.48 9.35
C ILE A 137 -9.91 -19.26 9.81
N ASP A 138 -10.01 -20.58 9.97
CA ASP A 138 -8.91 -21.40 10.45
C ASP A 138 -7.77 -21.45 9.43
N ILE A 139 -8.11 -21.60 8.14
CA ILE A 139 -7.11 -21.64 7.07
C ILE A 139 -6.43 -20.27 6.92
N LYS A 140 -7.18 -19.17 6.98
CA LYS A 140 -6.59 -17.81 6.92
C LYS A 140 -5.68 -17.55 8.12
N ARG A 141 -6.10 -17.91 9.33
CA ARG A 141 -5.28 -17.78 10.54
C ARG A 141 -3.99 -18.61 10.46
N GLN A 142 -4.08 -19.86 10.01
CA GLN A 142 -2.90 -20.72 9.81
C GLN A 142 -1.92 -20.12 8.80
N LEU A 143 -2.42 -19.56 7.69
CA LEU A 143 -1.59 -18.86 6.73
C LEU A 143 -0.90 -17.67 7.40
N PHE A 144 -1.65 -16.75 8.02
CA PHE A 144 -1.06 -15.55 8.61
C PHE A 144 -0.12 -15.84 9.78
N GLU A 145 -0.34 -16.89 10.57
CA GLU A 145 0.59 -17.33 11.62
C GLU A 145 1.94 -17.79 11.02
N LEU A 146 1.89 -18.49 9.88
CA LEU A 146 3.08 -18.87 9.13
C LEU A 146 3.80 -17.64 8.59
N LEU A 147 3.05 -16.72 7.94
CA LEU A 147 3.63 -15.53 7.32
C LEU A 147 4.24 -14.58 8.34
N ASP A 148 3.63 -14.42 9.52
CA ASP A 148 4.12 -13.55 10.60
C ASP A 148 5.52 -13.94 11.08
N LYS A 149 5.88 -15.23 10.99
CA LYS A 149 7.18 -15.78 11.37
C LYS A 149 8.25 -15.61 10.28
N GLU A 150 7.84 -15.55 9.01
CA GLU A 150 8.75 -15.67 7.86
C GLU A 150 8.92 -14.33 7.11
N ALA A 151 7.93 -13.44 7.17
CA ALA A 151 7.96 -12.13 6.54
C ALA A 151 8.81 -11.13 7.35
N PRO A 152 9.41 -10.10 6.70
CA PRO A 152 10.05 -8.97 7.37
C PRO A 152 9.16 -8.36 8.46
N GLN A 153 9.75 -7.78 9.51
CA GLN A 153 8.97 -7.24 10.65
C GLN A 153 8.10 -6.05 10.23
N GLU A 154 8.55 -5.31 9.25
CA GLU A 154 7.94 -4.12 8.67
C GLU A 154 6.80 -4.43 7.69
N ALA A 155 6.74 -5.67 7.16
CA ALA A 155 5.78 -6.07 6.15
C ALA A 155 4.32 -5.91 6.62
N LEU A 156 3.51 -5.33 5.74
CA LEU A 156 2.09 -5.10 5.94
C LEU A 156 1.28 -6.34 5.53
N PHE A 157 0.24 -6.68 6.28
CA PHE A 157 -0.67 -7.77 5.98
C PHE A 157 -2.07 -7.23 5.68
N ALA A 158 -2.69 -7.76 4.63
CA ALA A 158 -4.08 -7.47 4.33
C ALA A 158 -4.85 -8.71 3.87
N SER A 159 -6.12 -8.82 4.27
CA SER A 159 -7.04 -9.85 3.77
C SER A 159 -8.07 -9.25 2.81
N ASN A 160 -8.33 -9.93 1.69
CA ASN A 160 -9.41 -9.65 0.75
C ASN A 160 -10.75 -10.32 1.17
N THR A 161 -10.88 -10.78 2.41
CA THR A 161 -12.14 -11.37 2.90
C THR A 161 -13.35 -10.46 2.64
N SER A 162 -14.50 -11.08 2.37
CA SER A 162 -15.77 -10.37 2.16
C SER A 162 -16.75 -10.57 3.33
N SER A 163 -16.49 -11.52 4.22
CA SER A 163 -17.46 -11.94 5.25
C SER A 163 -16.89 -12.16 6.65
N LEU A 164 -15.57 -12.30 6.78
CA LEU A 164 -14.91 -12.52 8.07
C LEU A 164 -14.40 -11.19 8.60
N ALA A 165 -14.51 -11.00 9.92
CA ALA A 165 -13.93 -9.82 10.56
C ALA A 165 -12.40 -9.85 10.46
N ILE A 166 -11.82 -8.73 10.06
CA ILE A 166 -10.37 -8.52 9.96
C ILE A 166 -9.71 -8.76 11.32
N LYS A 167 -10.31 -8.30 12.42
CA LYS A 167 -9.78 -8.53 13.78
C LYS A 167 -9.65 -10.03 14.10
N ASP A 168 -10.57 -10.85 13.62
CA ASP A 168 -10.57 -12.28 13.90
C ASP A 168 -9.44 -12.96 13.13
N ILE A 169 -9.17 -12.55 11.89
CA ILE A 169 -8.04 -13.05 11.09
C ILE A 169 -6.72 -12.57 11.70
N ALA A 170 -6.61 -11.28 12.01
CA ALA A 170 -5.40 -10.64 12.52
C ALA A 170 -4.92 -11.22 13.86
N ALA A 171 -5.83 -11.76 14.68
CA ALA A 171 -5.55 -12.37 15.97
C ALA A 171 -4.54 -13.54 15.94
N ALA A 172 -4.25 -14.10 14.76
CA ALA A 172 -3.19 -15.11 14.57
C ALA A 172 -1.77 -14.53 14.42
N THR A 173 -1.63 -13.21 14.42
CA THR A 173 -0.36 -12.49 14.18
C THR A 173 0.05 -11.64 15.38
N LYS A 174 1.32 -11.27 15.44
CA LYS A 174 1.86 -10.33 16.46
C LYS A 174 1.92 -8.88 15.98
N ARG A 175 1.52 -8.60 14.75
CA ARG A 175 1.63 -7.29 14.06
C ARG A 175 0.27 -6.66 13.77
N LEU A 176 -0.58 -6.59 14.80
CA LEU A 176 -1.96 -6.09 14.66
C LEU A 176 -2.01 -4.65 14.11
N ASP A 177 -1.00 -3.85 14.42
CA ASP A 177 -0.80 -2.49 13.91
C ASP A 177 -0.50 -2.43 12.41
N ARG A 178 0.02 -3.53 11.84
CA ARG A 178 0.37 -3.70 10.42
C ARG A 178 -0.59 -4.64 9.67
N PHE A 179 -1.79 -4.86 10.23
CA PHE A 179 -2.81 -5.71 9.63
C PHE A 179 -4.05 -4.89 9.26
N GLY A 180 -4.57 -5.09 8.04
CA GLY A 180 -5.83 -4.48 7.59
C GLY A 180 -6.65 -5.38 6.66
N GLY A 181 -7.73 -4.82 6.12
CA GLY A 181 -8.49 -5.42 5.02
C GLY A 181 -8.24 -4.69 3.71
N PHE A 182 -8.18 -5.45 2.62
CA PHE A 182 -8.05 -4.97 1.25
C PHE A 182 -9.11 -5.67 0.40
N HIS A 183 -10.36 -5.25 0.56
CA HIS A 183 -11.50 -5.91 -0.07
C HIS A 183 -11.73 -5.34 -1.48
N ALA A 184 -11.25 -6.07 -2.48
CA ALA A 184 -11.46 -5.77 -3.89
C ALA A 184 -12.73 -6.44 -4.40
N PHE A 185 -13.36 -5.83 -5.41
CA PHE A 185 -14.63 -6.31 -5.96
C PHE A 185 -14.43 -7.07 -7.29
N ASN A 186 -15.14 -8.18 -7.45
CA ASN A 186 -15.13 -8.98 -8.68
C ASN A 186 -16.01 -8.34 -9.77
N PRO A 187 -15.58 -8.27 -11.04
CA PRO A 187 -14.24 -8.54 -11.57
C PRO A 187 -13.20 -7.46 -11.25
N VAL A 188 -12.09 -7.87 -10.63
CA VAL A 188 -11.08 -6.95 -10.08
C VAL A 188 -10.53 -5.97 -11.12
N PRO A 189 -10.17 -6.34 -12.37
CA PRO A 189 -9.67 -5.37 -13.34
C PRO A 189 -10.70 -4.31 -13.78
N GLN A 190 -12.00 -4.58 -13.65
CA GLN A 190 -13.09 -3.72 -14.12
C GLN A 190 -13.67 -2.86 -13.00
N MET A 191 -13.78 -3.42 -11.78
CA MET A 191 -14.33 -2.70 -10.65
C MET A 191 -13.34 -1.66 -10.13
N LYS A 192 -13.84 -0.44 -9.84
CA LYS A 192 -13.00 0.65 -9.36
C LYS A 192 -12.87 0.67 -7.83
N LEU A 193 -13.90 0.24 -7.12
CA LEU A 193 -13.96 0.29 -5.68
C LEU A 193 -13.00 -0.73 -5.05
N VAL A 194 -12.32 -0.30 -3.98
CA VAL A 194 -11.65 -1.17 -3.00
C VAL A 194 -12.02 -0.64 -1.63
N GLU A 195 -12.42 -1.50 -0.72
CA GLU A 195 -12.63 -1.13 0.68
C GLU A 195 -11.35 -1.40 1.44
N ILE A 196 -10.83 -0.38 2.12
CA ILE A 196 -9.69 -0.50 3.03
C ILE A 196 -10.26 -0.52 4.44
N ILE A 197 -10.19 -1.69 5.07
CA ILE A 197 -10.76 -1.95 6.39
C ILE A 197 -9.66 -1.81 7.43
N ARG A 198 -9.93 -1.08 8.51
CA ARG A 198 -9.04 -1.00 9.66
C ARG A 198 -9.75 -1.47 10.93
N THR A 199 -8.99 -2.14 11.78
CA THR A 199 -9.39 -2.43 13.15
C THR A 199 -8.98 -1.27 14.06
N ASN A 200 -9.29 -1.37 15.36
CA ASN A 200 -8.80 -0.39 16.34
C ASN A 200 -7.28 -0.45 16.54
N GLU A 201 -6.65 -1.58 16.24
CA GLU A 201 -5.21 -1.80 16.41
C GLU A 201 -4.42 -1.32 15.18
N THR A 202 -5.04 -1.36 13.99
CA THR A 202 -4.41 -0.98 12.72
C THR A 202 -3.89 0.46 12.81
N SER A 203 -2.59 0.63 12.60
CA SER A 203 -1.92 1.93 12.61
C SER A 203 -2.40 2.82 11.47
N GLN A 204 -2.31 4.15 11.69
CA GLN A 204 -2.62 5.12 10.65
C GLN A 204 -1.69 4.98 9.44
N ASP A 205 -0.40 4.71 9.67
CA ASP A 205 0.58 4.50 8.60
C ASP A 205 0.22 3.28 7.73
N THR A 206 -0.17 2.16 8.35
CA THR A 206 -0.62 0.97 7.62
C THR A 206 -1.87 1.27 6.79
N PHE A 207 -2.85 1.94 7.38
CA PHE A 207 -4.06 2.35 6.67
C PHE A 207 -3.73 3.23 5.47
N ASP A 208 -2.88 4.24 5.64
CA ASP A 208 -2.49 5.17 4.57
C ASP A 208 -1.68 4.49 3.47
N SER A 209 -0.81 3.53 3.82
CA SER A 209 -0.10 2.70 2.85
C SER A 209 -1.04 1.84 2.02
N LEU A 210 -2.02 1.15 2.62
CA LEU A 210 -3.02 0.37 1.90
C LEU A 210 -3.89 1.26 0.98
N MET A 211 -4.28 2.45 1.45
CA MET A 211 -4.98 3.45 0.65
C MET A 211 -4.14 3.92 -0.54
N SER A 212 -2.83 4.12 -0.34
CA SER A 212 -1.88 4.50 -1.40
C SER A 212 -1.75 3.40 -2.45
N VAL A 213 -1.62 2.14 -2.01
CA VAL A 213 -1.53 0.97 -2.90
C VAL A 213 -2.75 0.86 -3.80
N ALA A 214 -3.95 0.95 -3.23
CA ALA A 214 -5.19 0.94 -4.00
C ALA A 214 -5.24 2.09 -5.03
N LYS A 215 -4.83 3.31 -4.65
CA LYS A 215 -4.76 4.45 -5.60
C LYS A 215 -3.77 4.20 -6.73
N LYS A 216 -2.57 3.69 -6.44
CA LYS A 216 -1.54 3.40 -7.46
C LYS A 216 -2.01 2.33 -8.45
N MET A 217 -2.82 1.37 -8.00
CA MET A 217 -3.51 0.39 -8.85
C MET A 217 -4.61 1.00 -9.75
N GLY A 218 -4.87 2.31 -9.67
CA GLY A 218 -5.96 2.98 -10.38
C GLY A 218 -7.34 2.69 -9.79
N LYS A 219 -7.41 2.32 -8.50
CA LYS A 219 -8.67 2.09 -7.77
C LYS A 219 -9.10 3.34 -7.00
N VAL A 220 -10.35 3.30 -6.54
CA VAL A 220 -10.97 4.28 -5.67
C VAL A 220 -11.13 3.61 -4.30
N PRO A 221 -10.18 3.81 -3.37
CA PRO A 221 -10.31 3.23 -2.05
C PRO A 221 -11.33 3.99 -1.19
N VAL A 222 -12.08 3.27 -0.39
CA VAL A 222 -13.00 3.81 0.62
C VAL A 222 -12.58 3.30 1.99
N ALA A 223 -12.60 4.19 2.98
CA ALA A 223 -12.31 3.88 4.37
C ALA A 223 -13.48 3.14 4.99
N CYS A 224 -13.22 1.95 5.54
CA CYS A 224 -14.20 1.14 6.24
C CYS A 224 -13.69 0.78 7.64
N VAL A 225 -14.64 0.61 8.56
CA VAL A 225 -14.38 -0.02 9.86
C VAL A 225 -14.74 -1.49 9.77
N ASP A 226 -14.04 -2.32 10.55
CA ASP A 226 -14.28 -3.77 10.66
C ASP A 226 -15.68 -4.11 11.18
#